data_AF-A0A9Q0QJ80-F1
#
_entry.id   AF-A0A9Q0QJ80-F1
#
_cell.length_a   1.000
_cell.length_b   1.000
_cell.length_c   1.000
_cell.angle_alpha   90.00
_cell.angle_beta   90.00
_cell.angle_gamma   90.00
#
_symmetry.space_group_name_H-M   'P 1'
#
loop_
_entity.id
_entity.type
_entity.pdbx_description
1 polymer ?
#
loop_
_entity_poly.entity_id
_entity_poly.type
_entity_poly.pdbx_seq_one_letter_code
_entity_poly.pdbx_strand_id
1 'polypeptide(L)'
;LESSDVTPSMKIAALRTLSYTLKTLGEVPLEFKELFDSTIVAAVSHSSQLVRIEAALALRVLAEVDPTCVGGLISYVVTTLSASRDNVSFEKGKQSEKIELDSLNGQTTVLAALVSISPKLPLGYPARVIILV
;
A
#
# COMPACT_ATOMS: atom_id res chain seq x y z
N LEU A 1 0.07 -7.40 12.62
CA LEU A 1 -0.85 -6.28 12.30
C LEU A 1 -2.33 -6.69 12.37
N GLU A 2 -2.61 -8.00 12.31
CA GLU A 2 -3.96 -8.59 12.28
C GLU A 2 -4.60 -8.82 13.67
N SER A 3 -3.79 -8.82 14.74
CA SER A 3 -4.33 -8.93 16.11
C SER A 3 -5.11 -7.66 16.52
N SER A 4 -6.26 -7.88 17.18
CA SER A 4 -7.13 -6.84 17.72
C SER A 4 -6.54 -6.09 18.91
N ASP A 5 -5.53 -6.65 19.59
CA ASP A 5 -4.89 -6.06 20.77
C ASP A 5 -3.86 -4.99 20.41
N VAL A 6 -3.54 -4.84 19.13
CA VAL A 6 -2.51 -3.91 18.66
C VAL A 6 -3.12 -2.55 18.34
N THR A 7 -2.69 -1.53 19.10
CA THR A 7 -3.16 -0.15 18.90
C THR A 7 -2.73 0.39 17.53
N PRO A 8 -3.47 1.36 16.94
CA PRO A 8 -3.10 1.95 15.65
C PRO A 8 -1.69 2.54 15.61
N SER A 9 -1.22 3.14 16.71
CA SER A 9 0.14 3.67 16.84
C SER A 9 1.21 2.57 16.78
N MET A 10 0.97 1.42 17.42
CA MET A 10 1.85 0.25 17.30
C MET A 10 1.88 -0.28 15.88
N LYS A 11 0.74 -0.29 15.18
CA LYS A 11 0.67 -0.70 13.76
C LYS A 11 1.50 0.21 12.87
N ILE A 12 1.40 1.54 13.06
CA ILE A 12 2.20 2.54 12.33
C ILE A 12 3.69 2.35 12.62
N ALA A 13 4.07 2.19 13.89
CA ALA A 13 5.47 1.97 14.26
C ALA A 13 6.03 0.70 13.59
N ALA A 14 5.27 -0.40 13.59
CA ALA A 14 5.68 -1.63 12.93
C ALA A 14 5.88 -1.45 11.42
N LEU A 15 4.96 -0.76 10.73
CA LEU A 15 5.07 -0.48 9.29
C LEU A 15 6.28 0.40 8.95
N ARG A 16 6.59 1.39 9.80
CA ARG A 16 7.81 2.21 9.67
C ARG A 16 9.07 1.39 9.87
N THR A 17 9.11 0.56 10.90
CA THR A 17 10.24 -0.33 11.18
C THR A 17 10.47 -1.26 10.00
N LEU A 18 9.41 -1.89 9.49
CA LEU A 18 9.47 -2.75 8.31
C LEU A 18 10.02 -2.01 7.09
N SER A 19 9.51 -0.81 6.81
CA SER A 19 10.00 0.03 5.70
C SER A 19 11.48 0.38 5.85
N TYR A 20 11.91 0.71 7.06
CA TYR A 20 13.31 1.00 7.35
C TYR A 20 14.19 -0.25 7.14
N THR A 21 13.79 -1.38 7.74
CA THR A 21 14.52 -2.64 7.64
C THR A 21 14.67 -3.10 6.19
N LEU A 22 13.60 -3.08 5.39
CA LEU A 22 13.66 -3.47 3.98
C LEU A 22 14.59 -2.56 3.17
N LYS A 23 14.55 -1.24 3.42
CA LYS A 23 15.51 -0.31 2.80
C LYS A 23 16.95 -0.59 3.20
N THR A 24 17.19 -0.92 4.46
CA THR A 24 18.52 -1.22 4.98
C THR A 24 19.05 -2.54 4.42
N LEU A 25 18.21 -3.57 4.31
CA LEU A 25 18.61 -4.85 3.73
C LEU A 25 18.82 -4.75 2.23
N GLY A 26 18.01 -3.96 1.52
CA GLY A 26 18.06 -3.87 0.06
C GLY A 26 17.51 -5.11 -0.65
N GLU A 27 16.94 -6.06 0.09
CA GLU A 27 16.24 -7.24 -0.41
C GLU A 27 15.05 -7.61 0.49
N VAL A 28 14.12 -8.39 -0.05
CA VAL A 28 13.01 -8.97 0.70
C VAL A 28 13.38 -10.42 1.03
N PRO A 29 13.54 -10.81 2.31
CA PRO A 29 13.90 -12.18 2.63
C PRO A 29 12.75 -13.13 2.25
N LEU A 30 13.11 -14.29 1.69
CA LEU A 30 12.19 -15.21 1.03
C LEU A 30 11.07 -15.69 1.97
N GLU A 31 11.41 -15.89 3.25
CA GLU A 31 10.52 -16.38 4.30
C GLU A 31 9.38 -15.40 4.60
N PHE A 32 9.55 -14.12 4.28
CA PHE A 32 8.56 -13.09 4.58
C PHE A 32 7.66 -12.74 3.39
N LYS A 33 7.98 -13.25 2.18
CA LYS A 33 7.25 -12.89 0.96
C LYS A 33 5.75 -13.18 1.07
N GLU A 34 5.39 -14.35 1.58
CA GLU A 34 3.98 -14.73 1.79
C GLU A 34 3.35 -14.03 3.00
N LEU A 35 4.15 -13.68 4.02
CA LEU A 35 3.68 -13.01 5.23
C LEU A 35 3.26 -11.56 4.95
N PHE A 36 3.89 -10.91 3.96
CA PHE A 36 3.58 -9.53 3.63
C PHE A 36 2.21 -9.36 2.98
N ASP A 37 1.75 -10.35 2.22
CA ASP A 37 0.49 -10.22 1.49
C ASP A 37 -0.71 -10.02 2.44
N SER A 38 -0.92 -10.94 3.39
CA SER A 38 -2.02 -10.82 4.36
C SER A 38 -1.87 -9.58 5.25
N THR A 39 -0.63 -9.32 5.68
CA THR A 39 -0.28 -8.22 6.58
C THR A 39 -0.55 -6.86 5.95
N ILE A 40 -0.13 -6.66 4.70
CA ILE A 40 -0.32 -5.42 3.96
C ILE A 40 -1.79 -5.27 3.59
N VAL A 41 -2.45 -6.32 3.12
CA VAL A 41 -3.91 -6.33 2.85
C VAL A 41 -4.69 -5.84 4.08
N ALA A 42 -4.43 -6.42 5.26
CA ALA A 42 -5.08 -6.01 6.49
C ALA A 42 -4.78 -4.54 6.87
N ALA A 43 -3.57 -4.06 6.59
CA ALA A 43 -3.16 -2.70 6.91
C ALA A 43 -3.73 -1.65 5.92
N VAL A 44 -3.81 -1.95 4.63
CA VAL A 44 -4.42 -1.05 3.63
C VAL A 44 -5.94 -0.99 3.75
N SER A 45 -6.57 -2.02 4.31
CA SER A 45 -8.01 -2.06 4.60
C SER A 45 -8.37 -1.59 6.01
N HIS A 46 -7.39 -1.10 6.78
CA HIS A 46 -7.61 -0.68 8.16
C HIS A 46 -8.51 0.56 8.27
N SER A 47 -9.35 0.66 9.31
CA SER A 47 -10.28 1.79 9.51
C SER A 47 -9.56 3.14 9.71
N SER A 48 -8.42 3.13 10.41
CA SER A 48 -7.56 4.31 10.59
C SER A 48 -6.83 4.71 9.31
N GLN A 49 -7.02 5.95 8.88
CA GLN A 49 -6.34 6.55 7.73
C GLN A 49 -4.82 6.55 7.86
N LEU A 50 -4.28 6.87 9.03
CA LEU A 50 -2.83 6.91 9.25
C LEU A 50 -2.18 5.53 9.08
N VAL A 51 -2.88 4.46 9.48
CA VAL A 51 -2.42 3.08 9.26
C VAL A 51 -2.41 2.75 7.77
N ARG A 52 -3.46 3.15 7.02
CA ARG A 52 -3.50 2.95 5.55
C ARG A 52 -2.40 3.70 4.82
N ILE A 53 -2.10 4.93 5.23
CA ILE A 53 -1.00 5.74 4.67
C ILE A 53 0.33 5.03 4.89
N GLU A 54 0.62 4.62 6.12
CA GLU A 54 1.89 3.95 6.42
C GLU A 54 2.01 2.59 5.71
N ALA A 55 0.89 1.88 5.53
CA ALA A 55 0.85 0.64 4.78
C ALA A 55 1.18 0.85 3.30
N ALA A 56 0.67 1.94 2.70
CA ALA A 56 1.01 2.32 1.34
C ALA A 56 2.50 2.68 1.18
N LEU A 57 3.07 3.38 2.17
CA LEU A 57 4.50 3.70 2.18
C LEU A 57 5.36 2.44 2.29
N ALA A 58 4.95 1.47 3.12
CA ALA A 58 5.59 0.17 3.24
C ALA A 58 5.50 -0.65 1.95
N LEU A 59 4.32 -0.72 1.33
CA LEU A 59 4.11 -1.37 0.03
C LEU A 59 5.00 -0.75 -1.05
N ARG A 60 5.15 0.59 -1.03
CA ARG A 60 6.08 1.26 -1.93
C ARG A 60 7.49 0.73 -1.73
N VAL A 61 8.00 0.72 -0.49
CA VAL A 61 9.35 0.21 -0.20
C VAL A 61 9.53 -1.24 -0.64
N LEU A 62 8.56 -2.12 -0.36
CA LEU A 62 8.57 -3.51 -0.82
C LEU A 62 8.82 -3.61 -2.33
N ALA A 63 8.06 -2.84 -3.11
CA ALA A 63 8.18 -2.82 -4.57
C ALA A 63 9.46 -2.12 -5.07
N GLU A 64 10.03 -1.19 -4.30
CA GLU A 64 11.34 -0.59 -4.62
C GLU A 64 12.48 -1.57 -4.45
N VAL A 65 12.36 -2.48 -3.47
CA VAL A 65 13.35 -3.48 -3.10
C VAL A 65 13.22 -4.73 -3.96
N ASP A 66 12.00 -5.25 -4.12
CA ASP A 66 11.70 -6.39 -4.98
C ASP A 66 10.29 -6.22 -5.60
N PRO A 67 10.17 -5.84 -6.88
CA PRO A 67 8.86 -5.66 -7.50
C PRO A 67 8.10 -6.98 -7.73
N THR A 68 8.75 -8.14 -7.62
CA THR A 68 8.09 -9.45 -7.79
C THR A 68 7.23 -9.84 -6.59
N CYS A 69 7.42 -9.20 -5.43
CA CYS A 69 6.66 -9.49 -4.21
C CYS A 69 5.33 -8.72 -4.10
N VAL A 70 5.04 -7.78 -5.00
CA VAL A 70 3.88 -6.88 -4.87
C VAL A 70 2.83 -7.01 -5.98
N GLY A 71 3.00 -7.92 -6.95
CA GLY A 71 2.10 -8.03 -8.10
C GLY A 71 0.63 -8.30 -7.72
N GLY A 72 0.41 -9.22 -6.78
CA GLY A 72 -0.93 -9.51 -6.23
C GLY A 72 -1.49 -8.36 -5.40
N LEU A 73 -0.64 -7.75 -4.55
CA LEU A 73 -1.02 -6.64 -3.69
C LEU A 73 -1.45 -5.40 -4.47
N ILE A 74 -0.77 -5.09 -5.57
CA ILE A 74 -1.12 -3.94 -6.40
C ILE A 74 -2.50 -4.14 -7.03
N SER A 75 -2.79 -5.33 -7.54
CA SER A 75 -4.12 -5.66 -8.08
C SER A 75 -5.21 -5.54 -7.02
N TYR A 76 -4.93 -6.03 -5.79
CA TYR A 76 -5.85 -5.89 -4.66
C TYR A 76 -6.10 -4.43 -4.30
N VAL A 77 -5.04 -3.63 -4.17
CA VAL A 77 -5.13 -2.23 -3.80
C VAL A 77 -5.90 -1.43 -4.86
N VAL A 78 -5.62 -1.66 -6.15
CA VAL A 78 -6.35 -1.03 -7.26
C VAL A 78 -7.84 -1.41 -7.23
N THR A 79 -8.16 -2.68 -6.98
CA THR A 79 -9.55 -3.15 -6.87
C THR A 79 -10.26 -2.51 -5.68
N THR A 80 -9.61 -2.46 -4.52
CA THR A 80 -10.16 -1.86 -3.29
C THR A 80 -10.39 -0.35 -3.47
N LEU A 81 -9.46 0.36 -4.11
CA LEU A 81 -9.62 1.77 -4.46
C LEU A 81 -10.78 1.99 -5.42
N SER A 82 -10.91 1.14 -6.44
CA SER A 82 -11.99 1.23 -7.43
C SER A 82 -13.36 1.03 -6.77
N ALA A 83 -13.49 -0.01 -5.94
CA ALA A 83 -14.71 -0.26 -5.18
C ALA A 83 -15.04 0.90 -4.23
N SER A 84 -14.05 1.50 -3.58
CA SER A 84 -14.33 2.65 -2.73
C SER A 84 -14.68 3.92 -3.52
N ARG A 85 -14.12 4.13 -4.71
CA ARG A 85 -14.52 5.23 -5.60
C ARG A 85 -16.00 5.11 -5.98
N ASP A 86 -16.45 3.90 -6.28
CA ASP A 86 -17.85 3.65 -6.64
C ASP A 86 -18.79 3.91 -5.46
N ASN A 87 -18.35 3.63 -4.22
CA ASN A 87 -19.11 3.96 -3.01
C ASN A 87 -19.21 5.47 -2.71
N VAL A 88 -18.22 6.29 -3.09
CA VAL A 88 -18.27 7.76 -2.91
C VAL A 88 -19.33 8.41 -3.83
N SER A 89 -19.86 7.68 -4.81
CA SER A 89 -20.94 8.17 -5.67
C SER A 89 -22.34 8.17 -5.00
N PHE A 90 -22.46 7.65 -3.78
CA PHE A 90 -23.73 7.54 -3.05
C PHE A 90 -23.55 7.81 -1.55
N GLU A 91 -23.65 9.07 -1.11
CA GLU A 91 -24.51 9.50 0.02
C GLU A 91 -24.49 11.03 0.17
N LYS A 92 -25.67 11.66 0.27
CA LYS A 92 -25.81 13.11 0.44
C LYS A 92 -26.25 13.38 1.88
N GLY A 93 -25.32 13.68 2.79
CA GLY A 93 -25.63 14.06 4.17
C GLY A 93 -24.45 14.71 4.90
N LYS A 94 -24.66 15.90 5.49
CA LYS A 94 -23.64 16.82 6.07
C LYS A 94 -22.77 16.26 7.23
N GLN A 95 -22.87 14.98 7.57
CA GLN A 95 -22.03 14.27 8.55
C GLN A 95 -21.13 13.19 7.91
N SER A 96 -21.38 12.78 6.66
CA SER A 96 -20.54 11.85 5.89
C SER A 96 -19.25 12.51 5.37
N GLU A 97 -19.31 13.82 5.11
CA GLU A 97 -18.29 14.58 4.37
C GLU A 97 -16.88 14.55 5.02
N LYS A 98 -16.80 14.53 6.37
CA LYS A 98 -15.52 14.51 7.09
C LYS A 98 -14.90 13.11 7.15
N ILE A 99 -15.74 12.08 7.28
CA ILE A 99 -15.33 10.67 7.26
C ILE A 99 -14.92 10.27 5.83
N GLU A 100 -15.65 10.77 4.83
CA GLU A 100 -15.33 10.60 3.41
C GLU A 100 -14.04 11.32 3.03
N LEU A 101 -13.77 12.53 3.54
CA LEU A 101 -12.50 13.24 3.28
C LEU A 101 -11.28 12.50 3.84
N ASP A 102 -11.37 11.98 5.07
CA ASP A 102 -10.27 11.23 5.70
C ASP A 102 -10.10 9.84 5.05
N SER A 103 -11.19 9.23 4.57
CA SER A 103 -11.14 8.05 3.71
C SER A 103 -10.44 8.34 2.38
N LEU A 104 -10.85 9.42 1.71
CA LEU A 104 -10.37 9.87 0.41
C LEU A 104 -8.89 10.26 0.44
N ASN A 105 -8.41 10.93 1.50
CA ASN A 105 -7.00 11.29 1.62
C ASN A 105 -6.09 10.08 1.90
N GLY A 106 -6.58 9.09 2.64
CA GLY A 106 -5.90 7.79 2.77
C GLY A 106 -5.79 7.07 1.42
N GLN A 107 -6.86 7.08 0.62
CA GLN A 107 -6.90 6.48 -0.71
C GLN A 107 -6.05 7.22 -1.75
N THR A 108 -6.04 8.56 -1.68
CA THR A 108 -5.20 9.40 -2.54
C THR A 108 -3.72 9.13 -2.29
N THR A 109 -3.34 8.89 -1.03
CA THR A 109 -1.96 8.54 -0.67
C THR A 109 -1.60 7.12 -1.12
N VAL A 110 -2.54 6.16 -1.03
CA VAL A 110 -2.37 4.81 -1.58
C VAL A 110 -2.22 4.85 -3.11
N LEU A 111 -3.02 5.68 -3.80
CA LEU A 111 -2.93 5.91 -5.24
C LEU A 111 -1.61 6.60 -5.62
N ALA A 112 -1.18 7.62 -4.87
CA ALA A 112 0.10 8.29 -5.07
C ALA A 112 1.29 7.34 -4.85
N ALA A 113 1.18 6.46 -3.85
CA ALA A 113 2.15 5.40 -3.64
C ALA A 113 2.18 4.47 -4.87
N LEU A 114 1.03 3.94 -5.31
CA LEU A 114 0.90 3.11 -6.52
C LEU A 114 1.50 3.75 -7.78
N VAL A 115 1.19 5.03 -8.03
CA VAL A 115 1.76 5.78 -9.16
C VAL A 115 3.29 5.89 -9.02
N SER A 116 3.80 6.11 -7.81
CA SER A 116 5.24 6.16 -7.53
C SER A 116 5.96 4.81 -7.73
N ILE A 117 5.27 3.67 -7.59
CA ILE A 117 5.83 2.33 -7.82
C ILE A 117 5.59 1.80 -9.23
N SER A 118 4.69 2.41 -9.99
CA SER A 118 4.44 2.05 -11.39
C SER A 118 5.68 1.99 -12.30
N PRO A 119 6.73 2.83 -12.15
CA PRO A 119 7.92 2.74 -13.01
C PRO A 119 8.84 1.57 -12.66
N LYS A 120 8.68 0.99 -11.46
CA LYS A 120 9.54 -0.08 -10.91
C LYS A 120 8.91 -1.46 -11.02
N LEU A 121 7.60 -1.53 -11.27
CA LEU A 121 6.94 -2.79 -11.58
C LEU A 121 7.28 -3.26 -12.99
N PRO A 122 7.46 -4.57 -13.22
CA PRO A 122 7.42 -5.14 -14.56
C PRO A 122 5.97 -5.09 -15.06
N LEU A 123 5.48 -3.89 -15.40
CA LEU A 123 4.18 -3.65 -16.01
C LEU A 123 4.21 -4.10 -17.48
N GLY A 124 4.45 -5.40 -17.74
CA GLY A 124 4.27 -6.03 -19.05
C GLY A 124 4.91 -5.33 -20.26
N TYR A 125 5.86 -4.42 -20.05
CA TYR A 125 6.60 -3.72 -21.11
C TYR A 125 8.03 -4.25 -21.05
N PRO A 126 8.63 -4.64 -22.19
CA PRO A 126 9.96 -5.21 -22.20
C PRO A 126 10.92 -4.27 -21.48
N ALA A 127 11.66 -4.84 -20.53
CA ALA A 127 12.70 -4.17 -19.78
C ALA A 127 13.51 -3.29 -20.72
N ARG A 128 13.52 -1.98 -20.41
CA ARG A 128 14.51 -0.97 -20.81
C ARG A 128 15.32 -1.36 -22.04
N VAL A 129 14.99 -0.80 -23.20
CA VAL A 129 15.95 -0.70 -24.31
C VAL A 129 17.22 -0.07 -23.73
N ILE A 130 18.25 -0.89 -23.56
CA ILE A 130 19.62 -0.44 -23.35
C ILE A 130 20.02 0.20 -24.67
N ILE A 131 19.95 1.52 -24.75
CA ILE A 131 20.66 2.25 -25.79
C ILE A 131 22.12 2.32 -25.33
N LEU A 132 22.94 1.43 -25.86
CA LEU A 132 24.38 1.67 -25.96
C LEU A 132 24.56 2.84 -26.95
N VAL A 133 25.14 3.94 -26.47
CA VAL A 133 25.82 4.94 -27.30
C VAL A 133 27.30 4.85 -27.01
#